data_AF-J0QZR0-F1
#
_entry.id   AF-J0QZR0-F1
#
_cell.length_a   1.000
_cell.length_b   1.000
_cell.length_c   1.000
_cell.angle_alpha   90.00
_cell.angle_beta   90.00
_cell.angle_gamma   90.00
#
_symmetry.space_group_name_H-M   'P 1'
#
loop_
_entity.id
_entity.type
_entity.pdbx_description
1 polymer ?
#
loop_
_entity_poly.entity_id
_entity_poly.type
_entity_poly.pdbx_seq_one_letter_code
_entity_poly.pdbx_strand_id
1 'polypeptide(L)'
;MGDKIHDVGDKMSKAYVSYASEMATIIIKSEFKGAGDTIEAAAYRAERKYKAPASILMRLRHRASEMKDMKVSSWFAVFEAYQRACVKAERKYEAMRAENETNPLLVSVSDFVAGREAEKEKIK
;
A
#
# COMPACT_ATOMS: atom_id res chain seq x y z
N MET A 1 15.14 19.48 -35.17
CA MET A 1 13.72 19.43 -34.74
C MET A 1 13.48 18.03 -34.23
N GLY A 2 13.32 17.85 -32.91
CA GLY A 2 13.13 16.52 -32.32
C GLY A 2 11.70 16.05 -32.52
N ASP A 3 11.55 14.89 -33.17
CA ASP A 3 10.27 14.24 -33.39
C ASP A 3 9.59 13.96 -32.04
N LYS A 4 8.43 14.58 -31.83
CA LYS A 4 7.56 14.30 -30.68
C LYS A 4 6.81 13.00 -30.98
N ILE A 5 7.44 11.88 -30.65
CA ILE A 5 6.79 10.57 -30.57
C ILE A 5 5.63 10.73 -29.57
N HIS A 6 4.40 10.73 -30.08
CA HIS A 6 3.22 10.77 -29.24
C HIS A 6 3.08 9.40 -28.57
N ASP A 7 3.34 9.43 -27.27
CA ASP A 7 3.39 8.33 -26.34
C ASP A 7 1.99 7.83 -25.96
N VAL A 8 1.32 7.20 -26.93
CA VAL A 8 0.00 6.58 -26.77
C VAL A 8 0.11 5.24 -26.02
N GLY A 9 1.33 4.69 -25.86
CA GLY A 9 1.61 3.40 -25.23
C GLY A 9 2.05 3.44 -23.75
N ASP A 10 2.65 4.52 -23.24
CA ASP A 10 3.14 4.59 -21.84
C ASP A 10 2.05 5.00 -20.83
N LYS A 11 0.77 5.00 -21.23
CA LYS A 11 -0.33 5.48 -20.39
C LYS A 11 -1.23 4.34 -19.96
N MET A 12 -1.33 4.15 -18.65
CA MET A 12 -2.25 3.22 -18.03
C MET A 12 -3.68 3.80 -18.00
N SER A 13 -4.67 2.93 -18.26
CA SER A 13 -6.08 3.29 -18.34
C SER A 13 -6.69 3.67 -16.98
N LYS A 14 -7.86 4.30 -17.01
CA LYS A 14 -8.61 4.77 -15.83
C LYS A 14 -8.80 3.70 -14.74
N ALA A 15 -8.96 2.43 -15.10
CA ALA A 15 -9.09 1.34 -14.12
C ALA A 15 -7.80 1.14 -13.30
N TYR A 16 -6.64 1.26 -13.93
CA TYR A 16 -5.35 1.18 -13.22
C TYR A 16 -5.10 2.41 -12.34
N VAL A 17 -5.65 3.57 -12.72
CA VAL A 17 -5.62 4.78 -11.90
C VAL A 17 -6.44 4.60 -10.63
N SER A 18 -7.62 3.97 -10.69
CA SER A 18 -8.41 3.67 -9.48
C SER A 18 -7.67 2.70 -8.55
N TYR A 19 -7.08 1.63 -9.09
CA TYR A 19 -6.26 0.72 -8.29
C TYR A 19 -5.07 1.43 -7.62
N ALA A 20 -4.36 2.28 -8.37
CA ALA A 20 -3.25 3.05 -7.82
C ALA A 20 -3.72 4.02 -6.72
N SER A 21 -4.92 4.59 -6.83
CA SER A 21 -5.53 5.45 -5.81
C SER A 21 -5.82 4.70 -4.51
N GLU A 22 -6.33 3.49 -4.60
CA GLU A 22 -6.55 2.62 -3.44
C GLU A 22 -5.22 2.27 -2.77
N MET A 23 -4.22 1.85 -3.54
CA MET A 23 -2.87 1.57 -3.05
C MET A 23 -2.25 2.79 -2.35
N ALA A 24 -2.33 3.97 -2.98
CA ALA A 24 -1.83 5.21 -2.40
C ALA A 24 -2.53 5.55 -1.07
N THR A 25 -3.84 5.33 -1.00
CA THR A 25 -4.62 5.55 0.22
C THR A 25 -4.19 4.58 1.34
N ILE A 26 -3.96 3.32 1.03
CA ILE A 26 -3.47 2.32 2.00
C ILE A 26 -2.07 2.71 2.51
N ILE A 27 -1.17 3.09 1.61
CA ILE A 27 0.20 3.53 1.98
C ILE A 27 0.13 4.72 2.94
N ILE A 28 -0.63 5.77 2.60
CA ILE A 28 -0.78 6.95 3.45
C ILE A 28 -1.38 6.58 4.81
N LYS A 29 -2.45 5.77 4.83
CA LYS A 29 -3.08 5.32 6.08
C LYS A 29 -2.12 4.52 6.95
N SER A 30 -1.25 3.71 6.36
CA SER A 30 -0.27 2.90 7.10
C SER A 30 0.80 3.73 7.83
N GLU A 31 1.10 4.94 7.34
CA GLU A 31 2.08 5.85 7.94
C GLU A 31 1.45 6.98 8.77
N PHE A 32 0.13 7.07 8.78
CA PHE A 32 -0.61 8.07 9.54
C PHE A 32 -0.63 7.70 11.03
N LYS A 33 -0.13 8.60 11.88
CA LYS A 33 0.09 8.34 13.31
C LYS A 33 -1.10 8.68 14.22
N GLY A 34 -2.21 9.17 13.67
CA GLY A 34 -3.44 9.46 14.42
C GLY A 34 -3.71 10.96 14.62
N ALA A 35 -4.50 11.30 15.64
CA ALA A 35 -4.96 12.66 15.88
C ALA A 35 -3.79 13.63 16.15
N GLY A 36 -3.68 14.69 15.35
CA GLY A 36 -2.58 15.65 15.37
C GLY A 36 -1.54 15.44 14.27
N ASP A 37 -1.59 14.32 13.54
CA ASP A 37 -0.75 14.10 12.36
C ASP A 37 -1.41 14.66 11.10
N THR A 38 -0.59 15.13 10.14
CA THR A 38 -1.09 15.62 8.86
C THR A 38 -0.90 14.58 7.76
N ILE A 39 -1.81 14.59 6.80
CA ILE A 39 -1.76 13.68 5.65
C ILE A 39 -0.52 13.95 4.79
N GLU A 40 -0.12 15.21 4.68
CA GLU A 40 1.12 15.63 4.01
C GLU A 40 2.36 15.07 4.71
N ALA A 41 2.40 15.11 6.04
CA ALA A 41 3.48 14.52 6.80
C ALA A 41 3.53 12.99 6.63
N ALA A 42 2.37 12.31 6.60
CA ALA A 42 2.29 10.89 6.31
C ALA A 42 2.78 10.56 4.89
N ALA A 43 2.39 11.35 3.88
CA ALA A 43 2.86 11.20 2.51
C ALA A 43 4.38 11.40 2.38
N TYR A 44 4.93 12.41 3.06
CA TYR A 44 6.38 12.64 3.07
C TYR A 44 7.15 11.49 3.73
N ARG A 45 6.62 10.91 4.81
CA ARG A 45 7.21 9.70 5.42
C ARG A 45 7.14 8.51 4.48
N ALA A 46 6.00 8.30 3.82
CA ALA A 46 5.84 7.25 2.83
C ALA A 46 6.84 7.39 1.68
N GLU A 47 7.10 8.61 1.22
CA GLU A 47 8.12 8.89 0.21
C GLU A 47 9.52 8.49 0.67
N ARG A 48 9.94 8.93 1.86
CA ARG A 48 11.28 8.57 2.37
C ARG A 48 11.46 7.08 2.62
N LYS A 49 10.38 6.38 2.96
CA LYS A 49 10.40 4.98 3.38
C LYS A 49 10.24 3.99 2.23
N TYR A 50 9.34 4.29 1.31
CA TYR A 50 8.97 3.38 0.22
C TYR A 50 9.42 3.88 -1.16
N LYS A 51 9.98 5.10 -1.25
CA LYS A 51 10.42 5.76 -2.49
C LYS A 51 9.28 6.09 -3.48
N ALA A 52 8.04 6.18 -3.00
CA ALA A 52 6.92 6.69 -3.80
C ALA A 52 6.85 8.23 -3.73
N PRO A 53 6.82 8.96 -4.86
CA PRO A 53 6.76 10.42 -4.82
C PRO A 53 5.50 10.93 -4.12
N ALA A 54 5.67 11.79 -3.10
CA ALA A 54 4.54 12.30 -2.31
C ALA A 54 3.54 13.10 -3.17
N SER A 55 4.04 13.79 -4.21
CA SER A 55 3.21 14.51 -5.17
C SER A 55 2.24 13.60 -5.93
N ILE A 56 2.69 12.39 -6.31
CA ILE A 56 1.87 11.40 -7.01
C ILE A 56 0.85 10.78 -6.05
N LEU A 57 1.27 10.43 -4.84
CA LEU A 57 0.37 9.88 -3.80
C LEU A 57 -0.75 10.85 -3.44
N MET A 58 -0.42 12.13 -3.23
CA MET A 58 -1.41 13.17 -2.93
C MET A 58 -2.29 13.46 -4.15
N ARG A 59 -1.72 13.47 -5.36
CA ARG A 59 -2.50 13.66 -6.58
C ARG A 59 -3.52 12.54 -6.79
N LEU A 60 -3.12 11.28 -6.60
CA LEU A 60 -4.02 10.13 -6.64
C LEU A 60 -5.12 10.28 -5.61
N ARG A 61 -4.78 10.61 -4.36
CA ARG A 61 -5.77 10.75 -3.29
C ARG A 61 -6.83 11.84 -3.57
N HIS A 62 -6.41 13.00 -4.06
CA HIS A 62 -7.29 14.15 -4.22
C HIS A 62 -7.97 14.24 -5.59
N ARG A 63 -7.35 13.70 -6.64
CA ARG A 63 -7.75 13.92 -8.04
C ARG A 63 -7.82 12.63 -8.87
N ALA A 64 -7.85 11.44 -8.26
CA ALA A 64 -7.97 10.18 -9.02
C ALA A 64 -9.18 10.14 -9.96
N SER A 65 -10.32 10.75 -9.59
CA SER A 65 -11.53 10.81 -10.43
C SER A 65 -11.32 11.62 -11.72
N GLU A 66 -10.46 12.62 -11.70
CA GLU A 66 -10.13 13.51 -12.83
C GLU A 66 -9.01 12.95 -13.70
N MET A 67 -8.25 11.99 -13.18
CA MET A 67 -7.14 11.37 -13.90
C MET A 67 -7.65 10.31 -14.87
N LYS A 68 -7.71 10.66 -16.15
CA LYS A 68 -8.06 9.72 -17.22
C LYS A 68 -6.95 8.67 -17.43
N ASP A 69 -5.71 9.12 -17.37
CA ASP A 69 -4.52 8.33 -17.67
C ASP A 69 -3.37 8.65 -16.68
N MET A 70 -2.48 7.67 -16.47
CA MET A 70 -1.25 7.81 -15.68
C MET A 70 -0.06 7.20 -16.41
N LYS A 71 1.14 7.79 -16.28
CA LYS A 71 2.37 7.19 -16.82
C LYS A 71 2.64 5.83 -16.18
N VAL A 72 3.00 4.83 -16.97
CA VAL A 72 3.30 3.47 -16.49
C VAL A 72 4.41 3.49 -15.45
N SER A 73 5.45 4.30 -15.65
CA SER A 73 6.54 4.46 -14.67
C SER A 73 6.06 4.98 -13.31
N SER A 74 5.12 5.92 -13.30
CA SER A 74 4.50 6.44 -12.08
C SER A 74 3.63 5.39 -11.39
N TRP A 75 2.92 4.58 -12.18
CA TRP A 75 2.12 3.48 -11.66
C TRP A 75 2.99 2.42 -10.98
N PHE A 76 4.07 1.98 -11.64
CA PHE A 76 5.00 1.00 -11.06
C PHE A 76 5.69 1.52 -9.79
N ALA A 77 6.01 2.82 -9.71
CA ALA A 77 6.57 3.40 -8.50
C ALA A 77 5.61 3.29 -7.30
N VAL A 78 4.30 3.49 -7.52
CA VAL A 78 3.28 3.32 -6.47
C VAL A 78 3.09 1.84 -6.14
N PHE A 79 3.08 0.97 -7.14
CA PHE A 79 2.93 -0.48 -6.96
C PHE A 79 4.10 -1.09 -6.15
N GLU A 80 5.34 -0.73 -6.49
CA GLU A 80 6.53 -1.21 -5.77
C GLU A 80 6.52 -0.71 -4.31
N ALA A 81 6.11 0.55 -4.09
CA ALA A 81 5.95 1.09 -2.75
C ALA A 81 4.88 0.36 -1.95
N TYR A 82 3.76 0.00 -2.58
CA TYR A 82 2.69 -0.78 -1.97
C TYR A 82 3.19 -2.17 -1.57
N GLN A 83 3.89 -2.88 -2.46
CA GLN A 83 4.45 -4.19 -2.17
C GLN A 83 5.42 -4.14 -0.98
N ARG A 84 6.29 -3.12 -0.91
CA ARG A 84 7.18 -2.91 0.24
C ARG A 84 6.42 -2.62 1.54
N ALA A 85 5.31 -1.91 1.47
CA ALA A 85 4.45 -1.66 2.63
C ALA A 85 3.79 -2.96 3.12
N CYS A 86 3.30 -3.81 2.21
CA CYS A 86 2.73 -5.13 2.52
C CYS A 86 3.76 -6.05 3.19
N VAL A 87 4.95 -6.22 2.59
CA VAL A 87 6.04 -7.04 3.17
C VAL A 87 6.42 -6.56 4.57
N LYS A 88 6.41 -5.24 4.80
CA LYS A 88 6.67 -4.69 6.14
C LYS A 88 5.55 -5.00 7.12
N ALA A 89 4.30 -4.98 6.69
CA ALA A 89 3.16 -5.35 7.52
C ALA A 89 3.18 -6.84 7.88
N GLU A 90 3.48 -7.71 6.91
CA GLU A 90 3.65 -9.15 7.11
C GLU A 90 4.77 -9.44 8.11
N ARG A 91 5.95 -8.83 7.94
CA ARG A 91 7.07 -8.99 8.91
C ARG A 91 6.71 -8.54 10.33
N LYS A 92 5.92 -7.48 10.47
CA LYS A 92 5.43 -7.05 11.80
C LYS A 92 4.48 -8.08 12.39
N TYR A 93 3.58 -8.62 11.56
CA TYR A 93 2.66 -9.67 11.98
C TYR A 93 3.41 -10.94 12.40
N GLU A 94 4.40 -11.37 11.62
CA GLU A 94 5.26 -12.51 11.94
C GLU A 94 6.06 -12.29 13.22
N ALA A 95 6.63 -11.10 13.42
CA ALA A 95 7.33 -10.76 14.66
C ALA A 95 6.40 -10.81 15.88
N MET A 96 5.20 -10.21 15.78
CA MET A 96 4.19 -10.30 16.84
C MET A 96 3.74 -11.74 17.09
N ARG A 97 3.62 -12.55 16.04
CA ARG A 97 3.29 -13.98 16.14
C ARG A 97 4.39 -14.74 16.88
N ALA A 98 5.65 -14.55 16.51
CA ALA A 98 6.79 -15.20 17.15
C ALA A 98 6.94 -14.78 18.62
N GLU A 99 6.70 -13.51 18.95
CA GLU A 99 6.66 -13.04 20.34
C GLU A 99 5.50 -13.70 21.12
N ASN A 100 4.32 -13.77 20.52
CA ASN A 100 3.14 -14.40 21.11
C ASN A 100 3.24 -15.92 21.21
N GLU A 101 4.02 -16.61 20.37
CA GLU A 101 4.28 -18.06 20.49
C GLU A 101 4.97 -18.43 21.80
N THR A 102 5.64 -17.47 22.45
CA THR A 102 6.13 -17.60 23.83
C THR A 102 4.99 -17.66 24.87
N ASN A 103 3.77 -17.24 24.51
CA ASN A 103 2.59 -17.24 25.37
C ASN A 103 1.33 -17.76 24.63
N PRO A 104 1.02 -19.07 24.73
CA PRO A 104 0.08 -19.77 23.84
C PRO A 104 -1.36 -19.21 23.82
N LEU A 105 -1.79 -18.52 24.89
CA LEU A 105 -3.11 -17.88 24.96
C LEU A 105 -3.25 -16.65 24.06
N LEU A 106 -2.15 -15.93 23.78
CA LEU A 106 -2.19 -14.77 22.88
C LEU A 106 -2.25 -15.20 21.41
N VAL A 107 -1.59 -16.32 21.07
CA VAL A 107 -1.67 -16.90 19.72
C VAL A 107 -3.09 -17.32 19.39
N SER A 108 -3.78 -18.02 20.30
CA SER A 108 -5.15 -18.50 20.06
C SER A 108 -6.14 -17.35 19.86
N VAL A 109 -6.04 -16.28 20.68
CA VAL A 109 -6.89 -15.09 20.50
C VAL A 109 -6.61 -14.39 19.16
N SER A 110 -5.34 -14.29 18.77
CA SER A 110 -4.97 -13.65 17.50
C SER A 110 -5.37 -14.48 16.27
N ASP A 111 -5.26 -15.82 16.31
CA ASP A 111 -5.71 -16.72 15.25
C ASP A 111 -7.26 -16.74 15.17
N PHE A 112 -7.97 -16.59 16.29
CA PHE A 112 -9.43 -16.40 16.32
C PHE A 112 -9.86 -15.08 15.66
N VAL A 113 -9.24 -13.95 16.02
CA VAL A 113 -9.54 -12.64 15.41
C VAL A 113 -9.20 -12.61 13.92
N ALA A 114 -8.15 -13.32 13.51
CA ALA A 114 -7.75 -13.44 12.11
C ALA A 114 -8.55 -14.50 11.33
N GLY A 115 -9.46 -15.24 11.96
CA GLY A 115 -10.30 -16.27 11.32
C GLY A 115 -9.55 -17.51 10.84
N ARG A 116 -8.37 -17.83 11.40
CA ARG A 116 -7.51 -18.93 10.93
C ARG A 116 -7.82 -20.30 11.56
N GLU A 117 -8.76 -20.39 12.50
CA GLU A 117 -9.08 -21.68 13.16
C GLU A 117 -9.72 -22.70 12.19
N ALA A 118 -10.42 -22.25 11.14
CA ALA A 118 -11.16 -23.12 10.23
C ALA A 118 -10.30 -23.92 9.23
N GLU A 119 -8.99 -23.66 9.14
CA GLU A 119 -8.11 -24.32 8.16
C GLU A 119 -7.42 -25.57 8.72
N LYS A 120 -7.33 -25.70 10.05
CA LYS A 120 -6.70 -26.85 10.72
C LYS A 120 -7.61 -28.09 10.80
N GLU A 121 -8.92 -27.94 10.65
CA GLU A 121 -9.88 -29.07 10.71
C GLU A 121 -10.06 -29.83 9.38
N LYS A 122 -9.55 -29.33 8.25
CA LYS A 122 -9.70 -30.01 6.94
C LYS A 122 -8.63 -31.03 6.60
N ILE A 123 -7.68 -31.27 7.51
CA ILE A 123 -6.65 -32.31 7.36
C ILE A 123 -6.84 -33.30 8.51
N LYS A 124 -7.86 -34.14 8.40
CA LYS A 124 -7.96 -35.38 9.18
C LYS A 124 -8.74 -36.43 8.40
#